data_AF-A0A0B1SSZ6-F1
#
_entry.id   AF-A0A0B1SSZ6-F1
#
_cell.length_a   1.000
_cell.length_b   1.000
_cell.length_c   1.000
_cell.angle_alpha   90.00
_cell.angle_beta   90.00
_cell.angle_gamma   90.00
#
_symmetry.space_group_name_H-M   'P 1'
#
loop_
_entity.id
_entity.type
_entity.pdbx_description
1 polymer ?
#
loop_
_entity_poly.entity_id
_entity_poly.type
_entity_poly.pdbx_seq_one_letter_code
_entity_poly.pdbx_strand_id
1 'polypeptide(L)'
;MPRSRRVFFRIGRTGRLGKGGRSTVLFSVLHDHAHIVPLFDFMCFHNQIIPEWLYKEYMRIKGAEQLRSVSSMDSFVSAGSNVTPEPDVSDDELVRIENTHTFSE
;
A
#
# COMPACT_ATOMS: atom_id res chain seq x y z
N MET A 1 14.83 3.22 9.42
CA MET A 1 14.98 3.04 7.95
C MET A 1 14.51 1.64 7.55
N PRO A 2 13.37 1.50 6.86
CA PRO A 2 12.84 0.18 6.46
C PRO A 2 13.81 -0.55 5.53
N ARG A 3 13.94 -1.87 5.69
CA ARG A 3 14.86 -2.73 4.91
C ARG A 3 14.55 -2.73 3.40
N SER A 4 13.37 -2.25 3.02
CA SER A 4 12.77 -2.49 1.71
C SER A 4 13.50 -1.87 0.51
N ARG A 5 14.21 -0.75 0.69
CA ARG A 5 14.89 -0.06 -0.43
C ARG A 5 16.37 -0.41 -0.61
N ARG A 6 16.96 -1.22 0.29
CA ARG A 6 18.43 -1.40 0.33
C ARG A 6 19.01 -2.18 -0.84
N VAL A 7 18.24 -3.05 -1.49
CA VAL A 7 18.75 -3.90 -2.59
C VAL A 7 19.08 -3.06 -3.83
N PHE A 8 18.21 -2.12 -4.22
CA PHE A 8 18.41 -1.27 -5.40
C PHE A 8 19.64 -0.36 -5.28
N PHE A 9 19.85 0.22 -4.09
CA PHE A 9 21.05 1.02 -3.82
C PHE A 9 22.35 0.21 -3.92
N ARG A 10 22.31 -1.12 -3.72
CA ARG A 10 23.50 -1.99 -3.90
C ARG A 10 23.76 -2.29 -5.37
N ILE A 11 22.72 -2.54 -6.15
CA ILE A 11 22.84 -2.84 -7.60
C ILE A 11 23.51 -1.67 -8.34
N GLY A 12 23.12 -0.43 -8.03
CA GLY A 12 23.69 0.79 -8.63
C GLY A 12 25.16 1.08 -8.28
N ARG A 13 25.82 0.22 -7.49
CA ARG A 13 27.26 0.32 -7.20
C ARG A 13 28.13 -0.45 -8.20
N THR A 14 27.54 -1.34 -8.99
CA THR A 14 28.24 -2.15 -10.00
C THR A 14 28.14 -1.47 -11.39
N GLY A 15 29.12 -1.70 -12.27
CA GLY A 15 29.08 -1.19 -13.66
C GLY A 15 29.33 0.31 -13.82
N ARG A 16 30.48 0.79 -13.35
CA ARG A 16 30.90 2.21 -13.47
C ARG A 16 31.95 2.38 -14.57
N LEU A 17 32.08 3.60 -15.10
CA LEU A 17 33.06 3.99 -16.13
C LEU A 17 32.92 3.21 -17.45
N GLY A 18 31.69 3.01 -17.93
CA GLY A 18 31.42 2.35 -19.22
C GLY A 18 31.64 0.83 -19.21
N LYS A 19 31.91 0.22 -18.05
CA LYS A 19 32.02 -1.23 -17.92
C LYS A 19 30.69 -1.84 -17.51
N GLY A 20 30.30 -2.95 -18.13
CA GLY A 20 29.14 -3.73 -17.73
C GLY A 20 29.27 -4.24 -16.30
N GLY A 21 28.24 -4.02 -15.48
CA GLY A 21 28.12 -4.56 -14.13
C GLY A 21 27.25 -5.81 -14.13
N ARG A 22 27.59 -6.80 -13.31
CA ARG A 22 26.71 -7.94 -13.00
C ARG A 22 26.33 -7.87 -11.53
N SER A 23 25.05 -8.05 -11.26
CA SER A 23 24.52 -8.15 -9.90
C SER A 23 23.67 -9.41 -9.80
N THR A 24 23.84 -10.16 -8.72
CA THR A 24 23.05 -11.34 -8.40
C THR A 24 22.38 -11.11 -7.05
N VAL A 25 21.09 -11.43 -6.95
CA VAL A 25 20.30 -11.28 -5.73
C VAL A 25 19.70 -12.65 -5.41
N LEU A 26 19.87 -13.10 -4.17
CA LEU A 26 19.13 -14.24 -3.63
C LEU A 26 17.78 -13.71 -3.16
N PHE A 27 16.70 -14.34 -3.60
CA PHE A 27 15.34 -13.88 -3.37
C PHE A 27 14.49 -15.02 -2.82
N SER A 28 13.79 -14.79 -1.71
CA SER A 28 12.86 -15.74 -1.13
C SER A 28 11.46 -15.14 -1.12
N VAL A 29 10.53 -15.71 -1.89
CA VAL A 29 9.13 -15.22 -1.98
C VAL A 29 8.50 -15.04 -0.59
N LEU A 30 8.74 -15.97 0.34
CA LEU A 30 8.18 -15.92 1.70
C LEU A 30 8.69 -14.74 2.54
N HIS A 31 9.95 -14.35 2.37
CA HIS A 31 10.62 -13.36 3.22
C HIS A 31 10.68 -11.99 2.55
N ASP A 32 10.75 -11.97 1.22
CA ASP A 32 10.96 -10.79 0.41
C ASP A 32 9.69 -10.39 -0.37
N HIS A 33 8.52 -10.91 0.00
CA HIS A 33 7.25 -10.70 -0.71
C HIS A 33 6.98 -9.24 -1.07
N ALA A 34 7.21 -8.32 -0.12
CA ALA A 34 7.02 -6.88 -0.31
C ALA A 34 7.90 -6.25 -1.42
N HIS A 35 8.93 -6.94 -1.90
CA HIS A 35 9.84 -6.46 -2.94
C HIS A 35 9.50 -6.99 -4.33
N ILE A 36 8.53 -7.89 -4.47
CA ILE A 36 8.19 -8.49 -5.77
C ILE A 36 7.83 -7.41 -6.78
N VAL A 37 6.92 -6.49 -6.42
CA VAL A 37 6.49 -5.39 -7.29
C VAL A 37 7.65 -4.43 -7.59
N PRO A 38 8.38 -3.86 -6.60
CA PRO A 38 9.54 -3.02 -6.88
C PRO A 38 10.63 -3.69 -7.73
N LEU A 39 10.89 -4.99 -7.51
CA LEU A 39 11.91 -5.73 -8.24
C LEU A 39 11.48 -5.94 -9.69
N PHE A 40 10.23 -6.33 -9.91
CA PHE A 40 9.65 -6.48 -11.24
C PHE A 40 9.74 -5.16 -12.03
N ASP A 41 9.26 -4.06 -11.45
CA ASP A 41 9.28 -2.75 -12.09
C ASP A 41 10.71 -2.29 -12.43
N PHE A 42 11.66 -2.52 -11.51
CA PHE A 42 13.07 -2.24 -11.73
C PHE A 42 13.65 -3.05 -12.90
N MET A 43 13.36 -4.35 -12.97
CA MET A 43 13.84 -5.21 -14.04
C MET A 43 13.23 -4.82 -15.41
N CYS A 44 11.94 -4.49 -15.45
CA CYS A 44 11.28 -3.94 -16.63
C CYS A 44 11.96 -2.65 -17.09
N PHE A 45 12.15 -1.68 -16.18
CA PHE A 45 12.77 -0.39 -16.49
C PHE A 45 14.18 -0.53 -17.08
N HIS A 46 14.94 -1.52 -16.63
CA HIS A 46 16.30 -1.79 -17.10
C HIS A 46 16.38 -2.83 -18.22
N ASN A 47 15.25 -3.18 -18.86
CA ASN A 47 15.17 -4.17 -19.95
C ASN A 47 15.86 -5.51 -19.60
N GLN A 48 15.73 -5.94 -18.34
CA GLN A 48 16.28 -7.22 -17.89
C GLN A 48 15.30 -8.35 -18.19
N ILE A 49 15.82 -9.56 -18.43
CA ILE A 49 14.99 -10.76 -18.60
C ILE A 49 14.28 -11.06 -17.27
N ILE A 50 12.96 -11.17 -17.32
CA ILE A 50 12.14 -11.43 -16.13
C ILE A 50 11.91 -12.94 -15.99
N PRO A 51 12.28 -13.55 -14.85
CA PRO A 51 11.97 -14.95 -14.59
C PRO A 51 10.46 -15.20 -14.54
N GLU A 52 10.00 -16.30 -15.12
CA GLU A 52 8.58 -16.65 -15.18
C GLU A 52 7.90 -16.69 -13.80
N TRP A 53 8.61 -17.23 -12.80
CA TRP A 53 8.11 -17.30 -11.42
C TRP A 53 7.84 -15.90 -10.83
N LEU A 54 8.66 -14.91 -11.18
CA LEU A 54 8.52 -13.54 -10.69
C LEU A 54 7.32 -12.85 -11.33
N TYR A 55 7.12 -13.09 -12.64
CA TYR A 55 5.94 -12.60 -13.37
C TYR A 55 4.63 -13.18 -12.80
N LYS A 56 4.58 -14.51 -12.56
CA LYS A 56 3.42 -15.17 -11.96
C LYS A 56 3.07 -14.55 -10.61
N GLU A 57 4.08 -14.32 -9.78
CA GLU A 57 3.89 -13.79 -8.45
C GLU A 57 3.47 -12.31 -8.47
N TYR A 58 4.02 -11.50 -9.39
CA TYR A 58 3.57 -10.14 -9.64
C TYR A 58 2.08 -10.08 -10.04
N MET A 59 1.67 -10.94 -10.99
CA MET A 59 0.28 -11.01 -11.43
C MET A 59 -0.67 -11.44 -10.31
N ARG A 60 -0.23 -12.37 -9.45
CA ARG A 60 -0.98 -12.77 -8.25
C ARG A 60 -1.22 -11.59 -7.30
N ILE A 61 -0.20 -10.76 -7.07
CA ILE A 61 -0.32 -9.55 -6.22
C ILE A 61 -1.27 -8.54 -6.86
N LYS A 62 -1.10 -8.24 -8.15
CA LYS A 62 -1.95 -7.26 -8.87
C LYS A 62 -3.41 -7.70 -8.98
N GLY A 63 -3.66 -8.99 -9.20
CA GLY A 63 -5.03 -9.54 -9.17
C GLY A 63 -5.69 -9.38 -7.80
N ALA A 64 -4.94 -9.61 -6.71
CA ALA A 64 -5.46 -9.42 -5.35
C ALA A 64 -5.74 -7.94 -5.02
N GLU A 65 -4.93 -6.99 -5.53
CA GLU A 65 -5.19 -5.55 -5.39
C GLU A 65 -6.48 -5.13 -6.12
N GLN A 66 -6.70 -5.63 -7.34
CA GLN A 66 -7.92 -5.33 -8.11
C GLN A 66 -9.18 -5.86 -7.40
N LEU A 67 -9.16 -7.09 -6.87
CA LEU A 67 -10.26 -7.65 -6.09
C LEU A 67 -10.60 -6.81 -4.86
N ARG A 68 -9.59 -6.33 -4.13
CA ARG A 68 -9.78 -5.45 -2.97
C ARG A 68 -10.37 -4.10 -3.36
N SER A 69 -9.95 -3.54 -4.49
CA SER A 69 -10.50 -2.28 -5.01
C SER A 69 -11.97 -2.40 -5.38
N VAL A 70 -12.36 -3.48 -6.08
CA VAL A 70 -13.76 -3.71 -6.46
C VAL A 70 -14.63 -3.92 -5.23
N SER A 71 -14.19 -4.76 -4.28
CA SER A 71 -14.92 -5.00 -3.03
C SER A 71 -15.10 -3.75 -2.17
N SER A 72 -14.21 -2.76 -2.28
CA SER A 72 -14.33 -1.50 -1.52
C SER A 72 -15.30 -0.50 -2.17
N MET A 73 -15.56 -0.59 -3.48
CA MET A 73 -16.51 0.31 -4.17
C MET A 73 -17.96 -0.11 -3.93
N ASP A 74 -18.23 -1.41 -3.76
CA ASP A 74 -19.58 -1.92 -3.50
C ASP A 74 -20.10 -1.59 -2.08
N SER A 75 -19.23 -1.09 -1.19
CA SER A 75 -19.59 -0.70 0.18
C SER A 75 -20.08 0.76 0.31
N PHE A 76 -20.15 1.54 -0.78
CA PHE A 76 -20.46 2.98 -0.71
C PHE A 76 -21.95 3.34 -0.92
N VAL A 77 -22.86 2.38 -1.08
CA VAL A 77 -24.30 2.68 -1.28
C VAL A 77 -25.16 1.93 -0.27
N SER A 78 -25.42 2.55 0.89
CA SER A 78 -26.77 2.66 1.47
C SER A 78 -26.70 3.38 2.83
N ALA A 79 -26.88 4.69 2.81
CA ALA A 79 -27.45 5.41 3.94
C ALA A 79 -28.58 6.25 3.38
N GLY A 80 -29.81 5.73 3.47
CA GLY A 80 -31.02 6.45 3.13
C GLY A 80 -31.10 7.71 3.99
N SER A 81 -30.90 8.85 3.35
CA SER A 81 -30.96 10.16 3.97
C SER A 81 -32.42 10.57 4.15
N ASN A 82 -33.03 10.21 5.28
CA ASN A 82 -34.25 10.86 5.74
C ASN A 82 -33.84 12.22 6.36
N VAL A 83 -33.74 13.25 5.51
CA VAL A 83 -33.52 14.63 5.98
C VAL A 83 -34.85 15.16 6.51
N THR A 84 -34.99 15.21 7.83
CA THR A 84 -35.96 16.11 8.48
C THR A 84 -35.32 17.50 8.53
N PRO A 85 -35.94 18.56 7.99
CA PRO A 85 -35.37 19.90 8.05
C PRO A 85 -35.60 20.49 9.45
N GLU A 86 -34.53 20.59 10.25
CA GLU A 86 -34.52 21.35 11.50
C GLU A 86 -34.23 22.84 11.21
N PRO A 87 -34.92 23.80 11.85
CA PRO A 87 -34.74 25.23 11.60
C PRO A 87 -33.49 25.81 12.28
N ASP A 88 -32.87 26.79 11.61
CA ASP A 88 -31.73 27.60 12.05
C ASP A 88 -31.86 28.11 13.49
N VAL A 89 -30.91 27.77 14.36
CA VAL A 89 -30.71 28.48 15.63
C VAL A 89 -29.22 28.72 15.92
N SER A 90 -28.89 30.00 15.81
CA SER A 90 -27.79 30.82 16.36
C SER A 90 -26.71 30.17 17.23
N ASP A 91 -25.46 30.48 16.85
CA ASP A 91 -24.18 30.23 17.52
C ASP A 91 -24.05 31.09 18.78
N ASP A 92 -24.12 30.48 19.97
CA ASP A 92 -23.49 30.93 21.21
C ASP A 92 -23.72 29.88 22.33
N GLU A 93 -22.72 29.73 23.19
CA GLU A 93 -22.77 29.06 24.52
C GLU A 93 -22.10 27.67 24.68
N LEU A 94 -20.76 27.70 24.75
CA LEU A 94 -19.90 27.09 25.79
C LEU A 94 -20.47 25.91 26.61
N VAL A 95 -20.27 24.68 26.13
CA VAL A 95 -20.46 23.47 26.95
C VAL A 95 -19.20 23.22 27.80
N ARG A 96 -19.31 23.51 29.10
CA ARG A 96 -18.38 23.03 30.13
C ARG A 96 -18.44 21.50 30.18
N ILE A 97 -17.29 20.88 30.00
CA ILE A 97 -17.08 19.44 30.18
C ILE A 97 -17.01 19.16 31.68
N GLU A 98 -18.02 18.50 32.23
CA GLU A 98 -17.88 17.77 33.50
C GLU A 98 -18.16 16.29 33.26
N ASN A 99 -17.07 15.52 33.26
CA ASN A 99 -17.06 14.08 33.42
C ASN A 99 -17.61 13.73 34.81
N THR A 100 -18.53 12.76 34.90
CA THR A 100 -18.36 11.50 35.64
C THR A 100 -19.68 10.72 35.67
N HIS A 101 -19.76 9.67 34.87
CA HIS A 101 -20.76 8.60 35.03
C HIS A 101 -19.99 7.28 35.15
N THR A 102 -19.88 6.77 36.37
CA THR A 102 -19.49 5.40 36.71
C THR A 102 -20.41 5.00 37.87
N PHE A 103 -21.53 4.34 37.57
CA PHE A 103 -21.75 2.87 37.63
C PHE A 103 -22.03 2.35 39.06
N SER A 104 -23.25 1.82 39.23
CA SER A 104 -23.74 0.75 40.14
C SER A 104 -23.48 0.91 41.66
N GLU A 105 -24.38 0.53 42.56
CA GLU A 105 -25.38 -0.56 42.61
C GLU A 105 -26.48 -0.17 43.63
#